data_AF-A0A6G6X9A5-F1
#
_entry.id   AF-A0A6G6X9A5-F1
#
_cell.length_a   1.000
_cell.length_b   1.000
_cell.length_c   1.000
_cell.angle_alpha   90.00
_cell.angle_beta   90.00
_cell.angle_gamma   90.00
#
_symmetry.space_group_name_H-M   'P 1'
#
loop_
_entity.id
_entity.type
_entity.pdbx_description
1 polymer ?
#
loop_
_entity_poly.entity_id
_entity_poly.type
_entity_poly.pdbx_seq_one_letter_code
_entity_poly.pdbx_strand_id
1 'polypeptide(L)'
;MLKALSPLRRAIIAGYALACLGFLVSTGSWDGMGTLLFAVPLFFWMILPVTGLALAQPLGQITAIGAVVIGLGGLYLYWRAFFGPDMDPQSALAYIVLPVYQMLASLPVIIAALIAIKIGQGRK
;
A
#
# COMPACT_ATOMS: atom_id res chain seq x y z
N MET A 1 8.03 -12.19 13.34
CA MET A 1 6.87 -11.27 13.34
C MET A 1 5.72 -11.72 12.44
N LEU A 2 5.96 -12.20 11.21
CA LEU A 2 4.87 -12.63 10.30
C LEU A 2 3.94 -13.72 10.87
N LYS A 3 4.46 -14.65 11.69
CA LYS A 3 3.65 -15.70 12.34
C LYS A 3 2.58 -15.15 13.31
N ALA A 4 2.75 -13.92 13.82
CA ALA A 4 1.82 -13.29 14.76
C ALA A 4 0.73 -12.44 14.07
N LEU A 5 0.81 -12.23 12.75
CA LEU A 5 -0.21 -11.47 12.02
C LEU A 5 -1.52 -12.24 11.91
N SER A 6 -2.61 -11.55 12.19
CA SER A 6 -3.96 -12.10 11.99
C SER A 6 -4.18 -12.49 10.52
N PRO A 7 -5.02 -13.50 10.24
CA PRO A 7 -5.33 -13.92 8.86
C PRO A 7 -5.76 -12.76 7.96
N LEU A 8 -6.58 -11.84 8.49
CA LEU A 8 -7.02 -10.64 7.79
C LEU A 8 -5.83 -9.77 7.31
N ARG A 9 -4.87 -9.47 8.20
CA ARG A 9 -3.74 -8.59 7.84
C ARG A 9 -2.81 -9.25 6.82
N ARG A 10 -2.67 -10.57 6.90
CA ARG A 10 -1.95 -11.33 5.86
C ARG A 10 -2.67 -11.25 4.52
N ALA A 11 -4.00 -11.39 4.50
CA ALA A 11 -4.78 -11.26 3.28
C ALA A 11 -4.68 -9.85 2.67
N ILE A 12 -4.67 -8.80 3.50
CA ILE A 12 -4.45 -7.41 3.03
C ILE A 12 -3.08 -7.27 2.36
N ILE A 13 -2.01 -7.71 3.04
CA ILE A 13 -0.64 -7.61 2.51
C ILE A 13 -0.51 -8.42 1.21
N ALA A 14 -0.93 -9.69 1.24
CA ALA A 14 -0.82 -10.58 0.09
C ALA A 14 -1.66 -10.07 -1.09
N GLY A 15 -2.91 -9.67 -0.85
CA GLY A 15 -3.80 -9.16 -1.89
C GLY A 15 -3.28 -7.88 -2.54
N TYR A 16 -2.82 -6.92 -1.73
CA TYR A 16 -2.25 -5.67 -2.25
C TYR A 16 -0.93 -5.91 -2.99
N ALA A 17 -0.07 -6.79 -2.47
CA ALA A 17 1.17 -7.17 -3.13
C ALA A 17 0.91 -7.84 -4.47
N LEU A 18 -0.01 -8.80 -4.55
CA LEU A 18 -0.38 -9.44 -5.81
C LEU A 18 -0.94 -8.44 -6.83
N ALA A 19 -1.74 -7.46 -6.38
CA ALA A 19 -2.25 -6.41 -7.25
C ALA A 19 -1.13 -5.49 -7.79
N CYS A 20 -0.21 -5.03 -6.93
CA CYS A 20 0.95 -4.23 -7.35
C CYS A 20 1.87 -5.00 -8.31
N LEU A 21 2.06 -6.30 -8.07
CA LEU A 21 2.81 -7.16 -8.99
C LEU A 21 2.10 -7.26 -10.34
N GLY A 22 0.77 -7.46 -10.34
CA GLY A 22 -0.04 -7.46 -11.55
C GLY A 22 0.11 -6.18 -12.36
N PHE A 23 0.09 -5.01 -11.69
CA PHE A 23 0.34 -3.73 -12.34
C PHE A 23 1.72 -3.67 -13.01
N LEU A 24 2.79 -3.98 -12.29
CA LEU A 24 4.15 -3.97 -12.84
C LEU A 24 4.30 -4.92 -14.04
N VAL A 25 3.67 -6.09 -13.98
CA VAL A 25 3.63 -7.05 -15.10
C VAL A 25 2.89 -6.49 -16.29
N SER A 26 1.74 -5.86 -16.07
CA SER A 26 0.90 -5.35 -17.15
C SER A 26 1.42 -4.08 -17.83
N THR A 27 2.23 -3.26 -17.15
CA THR A 27 2.69 -1.96 -17.69
C THR A 27 4.20 -1.89 -17.94
N GLY A 28 4.98 -2.87 -17.48
CA GLY A 28 6.43 -2.88 -17.63
C GLY A 28 6.89 -3.52 -18.95
N SER A 29 7.93 -2.97 -19.58
CA SER A 29 8.65 -3.65 -20.67
C SER A 29 9.68 -4.61 -20.07
N TRP A 30 9.46 -5.91 -20.23
CA TRP A 30 10.28 -6.98 -19.65
C TRP A 30 11.58 -7.26 -20.44
N ASP A 31 12.12 -6.22 -21.07
CA ASP A 31 13.23 -6.32 -22.02
C ASP A 31 14.57 -6.26 -21.29
N GLY A 32 14.95 -7.38 -20.67
CA GLY A 32 16.30 -7.62 -20.15
C GLY A 32 16.46 -7.51 -18.63
N MET A 33 17.65 -7.89 -18.15
CA MET A 33 18.00 -7.91 -16.71
C MET A 33 17.94 -6.53 -16.04
N GLY A 34 18.15 -5.45 -16.79
CA GLY A 34 18.08 -4.08 -16.26
C GLY A 34 16.70 -3.72 -15.73
N THR A 35 15.63 -4.20 -16.39
CA THR A 35 14.25 -3.97 -15.96
C THR A 35 13.97 -4.64 -14.61
N LEU A 36 14.47 -5.85 -14.39
CA LEU A 36 14.30 -6.58 -13.12
C LEU A 36 14.96 -5.84 -11.95
N LEU A 37 16.16 -5.29 -12.15
CA LEU A 37 16.87 -4.51 -11.14
C LEU A 37 16.11 -3.23 -10.73
N PHE A 38 15.29 -2.68 -11.62
CA PHE A 38 14.42 -1.53 -11.33
C PHE A 38 13.05 -1.95 -10.76
N ALA A 39 12.43 -3.00 -11.30
CA ALA A 39 11.09 -3.43 -10.94
C ALA A 39 11.00 -4.00 -9.52
N VAL A 40 12.04 -4.71 -9.05
CA VAL A 40 12.02 -5.32 -7.71
C VAL A 40 12.03 -4.27 -6.59
N PRO A 41 12.95 -3.28 -6.55
CA PRO A 41 12.87 -2.20 -5.57
C PRO A 41 11.56 -1.41 -5.66
N LEU A 42 11.08 -1.16 -6.88
CA LEU A 42 9.83 -0.45 -7.11
C LEU A 42 8.63 -1.20 -6.55
N PHE A 43 8.59 -2.53 -6.73
CA PHE A 43 7.56 -3.38 -6.13
C PHE A 43 7.52 -3.23 -4.61
N PHE A 44 8.67 -3.35 -3.94
CA PHE A 44 8.73 -3.19 -2.48
C PHE A 44 8.32 -1.79 -2.04
N TRP A 45 8.70 -0.77 -2.81
CA TRP A 45 8.29 0.62 -2.59
C TRP A 45 6.77 0.79 -2.67
N MET A 46 6.13 0.21 -3.69
CA MET A 46 4.68 0.29 -3.86
C MET A 46 3.91 -0.35 -2.72
N ILE A 47 4.36 -1.49 -2.20
CA ILE A 47 3.65 -2.24 -1.16
C ILE A 47 3.92 -1.71 0.26
N LEU A 48 4.99 -0.93 0.44
CA LEU A 48 5.45 -0.44 1.73
C LEU A 48 4.37 0.27 2.57
N PRO A 49 3.63 1.29 2.06
CA PRO A 49 2.65 2.03 2.87
C PRO A 49 1.54 1.15 3.43
N VAL A 50 0.95 0.29 2.59
CA VAL A 50 -0.14 -0.60 2.97
C VAL A 50 0.36 -1.70 3.90
N THR A 51 1.54 -2.25 3.60
CA THR A 51 2.19 -3.25 4.47
C THR A 51 2.50 -2.66 5.83
N GLY A 52 3.05 -1.44 5.90
CA GLY A 52 3.34 -0.74 7.15
C GLY A 52 2.10 -0.59 8.05
N LEU A 53 0.98 -0.13 7.48
CA LEU A 53 -0.30 -0.05 8.20
C LEU A 53 -0.83 -1.42 8.63
N ALA A 54 -0.74 -2.42 7.75
CA ALA A 54 -1.16 -3.78 8.05
C ALA A 54 -0.23 -4.47 9.08
N LEU A 55 1.01 -4.03 9.25
CA LEU A 55 1.92 -4.51 10.30
C LEU A 55 1.77 -3.77 11.63
N ALA A 56 1.15 -2.59 11.65
CA ALA A 56 0.85 -1.82 12.86
C ALA A 56 -0.29 -2.43 13.70
N GLN A 57 -0.19 -3.73 14.02
CA GLN A 57 -1.13 -4.49 14.84
C GLN A 57 -1.40 -3.91 16.23
N PRO A 58 -0.40 -3.36 16.95
CA PRO A 58 -0.66 -2.77 18.26
C PRO A 58 -1.72 -1.66 18.23
N LEU A 59 -1.94 -1.06 17.05
CA LEU A 59 -2.91 0.00 16.82
C LEU A 59 -4.34 -0.49 16.52
N GLY A 60 -4.61 -1.79 16.66
CA GLY A 60 -5.97 -2.36 16.61
C GLY A 60 -6.58 -2.43 15.21
N GLN A 61 -7.92 -2.52 15.11
CA GLN A 61 -8.61 -2.70 13.82
C GLN A 61 -8.54 -1.47 12.90
N ILE A 62 -8.38 -0.27 13.45
CA ILE A 62 -8.36 0.99 12.70
C ILE A 62 -7.27 0.99 11.62
N THR A 63 -6.08 0.48 11.95
CA THR A 63 -4.99 0.41 10.95
C THR A 63 -5.22 -0.66 9.89
N ALA A 64 -5.96 -1.73 10.20
CA ALA A 64 -6.34 -2.72 9.19
C ALA A 64 -7.37 -2.14 8.20
N ILE A 65 -8.38 -1.43 8.70
CA ILE A 65 -9.37 -0.74 7.86
C ILE A 65 -8.68 0.32 7.01
N GLY A 66 -7.82 1.15 7.62
CA GLY A 66 -7.07 2.16 6.90
C GLY A 66 -6.13 1.56 5.83
N ALA A 67 -5.50 0.41 6.10
CA ALA A 67 -4.70 -0.29 5.10
C ALA A 67 -5.55 -0.72 3.89
N VAL A 68 -6.78 -1.21 4.10
CA VAL A 68 -7.70 -1.55 3.01
C VAL A 68 -8.10 -0.31 2.23
N VAL A 69 -8.52 0.76 2.89
CA VAL A 69 -8.98 2.00 2.22
C VAL A 69 -7.85 2.64 1.41
N ILE A 70 -6.67 2.80 2.01
CA ILE A 70 -5.50 3.38 1.33
C ILE A 70 -4.99 2.45 0.23
N GLY A 71 -5.05 1.14 0.43
CA GLY A 71 -4.70 0.15 -0.59
C GLY A 71 -5.63 0.23 -1.79
N LEU A 72 -6.94 0.10 -1.60
CA LEU A 72 -7.92 0.17 -2.69
C LEU A 72 -7.87 1.53 -3.41
N GLY A 73 -7.74 2.63 -2.66
CA GLY A 73 -7.57 3.97 -3.23
C GLY A 73 -6.30 4.07 -4.08
N GLY A 74 -5.18 3.52 -3.60
CA GLY A 74 -3.93 3.45 -4.36
C GLY A 74 -4.03 2.61 -5.63
N LEU A 75 -4.65 1.42 -5.56
CA LEU A 75 -4.87 0.57 -6.73
C LEU A 75 -5.72 1.26 -7.79
N TYR A 76 -6.77 1.98 -7.38
CA TYR A 76 -7.59 2.77 -8.29
C TYR A 76 -6.76 3.87 -8.97
N LEU A 77 -5.89 4.56 -8.23
CA LEU A 77 -5.01 5.59 -8.80
C LEU A 77 -3.95 5.00 -9.73
N TYR A 78 -3.38 3.84 -9.42
CA TYR A 78 -2.53 3.09 -10.35
C TYR A 78 -3.29 2.75 -11.64
N TRP A 79 -4.49 2.17 -11.50
CA TRP A 79 -5.32 1.86 -12.65
C TRP A 79 -5.59 3.09 -13.50
N ARG A 80 -5.99 4.20 -12.88
CA ARG A 80 -6.27 5.45 -13.61
C ARG A 80 -5.03 5.98 -14.33
N ALA A 81 -3.85 5.90 -13.71
CA ALA A 81 -2.61 6.38 -14.32
C ALA A 81 -2.25 5.60 -15.58
N PHE A 82 -2.44 4.27 -15.58
CA PHE A 82 -1.97 3.40 -16.68
C PHE A 82 -3.04 2.97 -17.68
N PHE A 83 -4.31 3.01 -17.30
CA PHE A 83 -5.44 2.52 -18.11
C PHE A 83 -6.60 3.51 -18.18
N GLY A 84 -6.47 4.68 -17.57
CA GLY A 84 -7.49 5.72 -17.58
C GLY A 84 -7.52 6.51 -18.90
N PRO A 85 -8.56 7.33 -19.10
CA PRO A 85 -8.71 8.16 -20.29
C PRO A 85 -7.62 9.25 -20.43
N ASP A 86 -6.95 9.60 -19.33
CA ASP A 86 -5.95 10.67 -19.24
C ASP A 86 -4.51 10.12 -19.23
N MET A 87 -4.26 8.95 -19.84
CA MET A 87 -2.92 8.33 -19.84
C MET A 87 -1.91 9.22 -20.59
N ASP A 88 -0.82 9.58 -19.91
CA ASP A 88 0.25 10.39 -20.47
C ASP A 88 1.64 9.75 -20.24
N PRO A 89 2.72 10.21 -20.91
CA PRO A 89 4.06 9.61 -20.78
C PRO A 89 4.64 9.62 -19.35
N GLN A 90 4.16 10.50 -18.48
CA GLN A 90 4.54 10.64 -17.07
C GLN A 90 3.78 9.68 -16.14
N SER A 91 2.85 8.86 -16.64
CA SER A 91 2.12 7.87 -15.85
C SER A 91 3.04 6.93 -15.05
N ALA A 92 4.26 6.68 -15.54
CA ALA A 92 5.27 5.89 -14.81
C ALA A 92 5.69 6.53 -13.47
N LEU A 93 5.61 7.86 -13.32
CA LEU A 93 5.88 8.55 -12.06
C LEU A 93 4.90 8.16 -10.96
N ALA A 94 3.72 7.64 -11.30
CA ALA A 94 2.76 7.11 -10.34
C ALA A 94 3.38 6.02 -9.46
N TYR A 95 4.31 5.21 -9.98
CA TYR A 95 5.02 4.20 -9.20
C TYR A 95 5.91 4.78 -8.10
N ILE A 96 6.39 6.00 -8.26
CA ILE A 96 7.24 6.68 -7.27
C ILE A 96 6.39 7.55 -6.35
N VAL A 97 5.48 8.33 -6.93
CA VAL A 97 4.74 9.40 -6.26
C VAL A 97 3.55 8.88 -5.46
N LEU A 98 2.80 7.89 -5.95
CA LEU A 98 1.64 7.36 -5.23
C LEU A 98 2.01 6.72 -3.88
N PRO A 99 3.09 5.93 -3.75
CA PRO A 99 3.48 5.40 -2.45
C PRO A 99 3.80 6.50 -1.43
N VAL A 100 4.40 7.63 -1.85
CA VAL A 100 4.61 8.79 -0.97
C VAL A 100 3.28 9.33 -0.48
N TYR A 101 2.32 9.56 -1.37
CA TYR A 101 0.99 10.03 -0.98
C TYR A 101 0.26 9.04 -0.08
N GLN A 102 0.40 7.73 -0.31
CA GLN A 102 -0.17 6.70 0.56
C GLN A 102 0.48 6.68 1.94
N MET A 103 1.80 6.90 2.04
CA MET A 103 2.48 7.07 3.33
C MET A 103 1.96 8.30 4.07
N LEU A 104 1.81 9.45 3.39
CA LEU A 104 1.23 10.64 3.99
C LEU A 104 -0.23 10.42 4.43
N ALA A 105 -1.04 9.75 3.60
CA ALA A 105 -2.41 9.39 3.91
C ALA A 105 -2.52 8.38 5.07
N SER A 106 -1.45 7.62 5.36
CA SER A 106 -1.40 6.71 6.50
C SER A 106 -1.29 7.43 7.85
N LEU A 107 -0.73 8.65 7.87
CA LEU A 107 -0.54 9.44 9.10
C LEU A 107 -1.86 9.70 9.85
N PRO A 108 -2.94 10.22 9.22
CA PRO A 108 -4.20 10.42 9.93
C PRO A 108 -4.80 9.12 10.47
N VAL A 109 -4.62 7.99 9.78
CA VAL A 109 -5.07 6.66 10.27
C VAL A 109 -4.31 6.28 11.54
N ILE A 110 -2.99 6.44 11.55
CA ILE A 110 -2.14 6.15 12.71
C ILE A 110 -2.53 7.06 13.88
N ILE A 111 -2.70 8.36 13.65
CA ILE A 111 -3.12 9.33 14.66
C ILE A 111 -4.48 8.94 15.24
N ALA A 112 -5.47 8.62 14.40
CA ALA A 112 -6.79 8.19 14.85
C ALA A 112 -6.72 6.91 15.72
N ALA A 113 -5.89 5.95 15.33
CA ALA A 113 -5.70 4.72 16.09
C ALA A 113 -5.05 4.97 17.45
N LEU A 114 -4.06 5.86 17.52
CA LEU A 114 -3.42 6.26 18.78
C LEU A 114 -4.40 6.97 19.73
N ILE A 115 -5.23 7.87 19.20
CA ILE A 115 -6.28 8.55 19.98
C ILE A 115 -7.27 7.53 20.54
N ALA A 116 -7.73 6.58 19.73
CA ALA A 116 -8.68 5.56 20.13
C ALA A 116 -8.14 4.67 21.27
N ILE A 117 -6.85 4.28 21.21
CA ILE A 117 -6.19 3.53 22.28
C ILE A 117 -6.15 4.34 23.58
N LYS A 118 -5.74 5.60 23.52
CA LYS A 118 -5.64 6.46 24.70
C LYS A 118 -6.99 6.63 25.40
N ILE A 119 -8.07 6.82 24.62
CA ILE A 119 -9.44 6.91 25.17
C ILE A 119 -9.88 5.58 25.79
N GLY A 120 -9.55 4.45 25.15
CA GLY A 120 -9.89 3.12 25.66
C GLY A 120 -9.18 2.75 26.96
N GLN A 121 -7.95 3.24 27.17
CA GLN A 121 -7.20 3.03 28.41
C GLN A 121 -7.74 3.84 29.59
N GLY A 122 -8.21 5.07 29.36
CA GLY A 122 -8.81 5.91 30.42
C GLY A 122 -10.22 5.50 30.86
N ARG A 123 -10.81 4.49 30.21
CA ARG A 123 -12.12 3.91 30.55
C ARG A 123 -12.04 2.59 31.33
N LYS A 124 -10.83 2.10 31.59
CA LYS A 124 -10.56 0.90 32.41
C LYS A 124 -10.02 1.30 33.76
#